data_AF-A0A0B1RWL7-F1
#
_entry.id   AF-A0A0B1RWL7-F1
#
_cell.length_a   1.000
_cell.length_b   1.000
_cell.length_c   1.000
_cell.angle_alpha   90.00
_cell.angle_beta   90.00
_cell.angle_gamma   90.00
#
_symmetry.space_group_name_H-M   'P 1'
#
loop_
_entity.id
_entity.type
_entity.pdbx_description
1 polymer ?
#
loop_
_entity_poly.entity_id
_entity_poly.type
_entity_poly.pdbx_seq_one_letter_code
_entity_poly.pdbx_strand_id
1 'polypeptide(L)'
;CVPEQWIEKPKEFDVIKDKSLRSFAYKFNEFWKLLCRRVIDDVGKDERAHCFTLLPIQPKEIIIPGGRFRENHCWDNYWITRGLRISGLSKMSINLRKACTFLLRQHHFSPVANRIYYMGRTHPPMFAPMVYEEYLATLANKSQLGTLEKSTIRQFAKEIETDLKFWNEYRSVDLSQNNWRAKLYQYRSNLTVPR
;
A
#
# COMPACT_ATOMS: atom_id res chain seq x y z
N CYS A 1 -8.13 15.64 1.58
CA CYS A 1 -8.84 14.95 2.67
C CYS A 1 -8.06 15.14 3.95
N VAL A 2 -8.61 14.75 5.09
CA VAL A 2 -7.90 14.67 6.39
C VAL A 2 -8.16 13.28 6.93
N PRO A 3 -7.13 12.52 7.38
CA PRO A 3 -7.37 11.22 8.01
C PRO A 3 -8.29 11.37 9.22
N GLU A 4 -9.33 10.56 9.31
CA GLU A 4 -10.39 10.69 10.34
C GLU A 4 -9.89 10.70 11.79
N GLN A 5 -8.87 9.89 12.09
CA GLN A 5 -8.29 9.78 13.43
C GLN A 5 -7.20 10.82 13.71
N TRP A 6 -7.01 11.78 12.81
CA TRP A 6 -5.94 12.76 12.93
C TRP A 6 -6.22 13.74 14.06
N ILE A 7 -5.23 13.88 14.94
CA ILE A 7 -5.17 14.89 15.99
C ILE A 7 -3.76 15.49 15.99
N GLU A 8 -3.63 16.76 16.38
CA GLU A 8 -2.36 17.50 16.30
C GLU A 8 -1.26 16.84 17.15
N LYS A 9 -1.60 16.44 18.38
CA LYS A 9 -0.68 15.86 19.36
C LYS A 9 -1.15 14.47 19.79
N PRO A 10 -0.88 13.43 19.00
CA PRO A 10 -1.25 12.07 19.38
C PRO A 10 -0.51 11.62 20.64
N LYS A 11 -1.22 10.99 21.56
CA LYS A 11 -0.67 10.42 22.80
C LYS A 11 0.37 9.33 22.52
N GLU A 12 0.29 8.72 21.33
CA GLU A 12 1.26 7.74 20.83
C GLU A 12 2.68 8.30 20.81
N PHE A 13 2.87 9.62 20.71
CA PHE A 13 4.19 10.26 20.74
C PHE A 13 4.74 10.50 22.15
N ASP A 14 3.98 10.24 23.21
CA ASP A 14 4.46 10.42 24.59
C ASP A 14 5.58 9.44 24.97
N VAL A 15 5.71 8.35 24.22
CA VAL A 15 6.86 7.43 24.30
C VAL A 15 8.19 8.11 23.96
N ILE A 16 8.17 9.20 23.18
CA ILE A 16 9.37 9.94 22.77
C ILE A 16 9.81 10.85 23.91
N LYS A 17 10.72 10.36 24.76
CA LYS A 17 11.19 11.09 25.96
C LYS A 17 11.84 12.44 25.63
N ASP A 18 12.61 12.51 24.54
CA ASP A 18 13.26 13.74 24.10
C ASP A 18 12.25 14.76 23.57
N LYS A 19 12.25 15.98 24.13
CA LYS A 19 11.29 17.04 23.78
C LYS A 19 11.47 17.56 22.35
N SER A 20 12.70 17.64 21.86
CA SER A 20 12.99 18.14 20.51
C SER A 20 12.52 17.15 19.45
N LEU A 21 12.76 15.85 19.67
CA LEU A 21 12.29 14.78 18.81
C LEU A 21 10.76 14.64 18.86
N ARG A 22 10.14 14.83 20.03
CA ARG A 22 8.67 14.84 20.14
C ARG A 22 8.05 16.02 19.40
N SER A 23 8.65 17.21 19.51
CA SER A 23 8.22 18.40 18.75
C SER A 23 8.36 18.17 17.24
N PHE A 24 9.46 17.53 16.81
CA PHE A 24 9.64 17.11 15.42
C PHE A 24 8.55 16.12 14.98
N ALA A 25 8.20 15.13 15.80
CA ALA A 25 7.13 14.19 15.50
C ALA A 25 5.76 14.87 15.33
N TYR A 26 5.42 15.85 16.17
CA TYR A 26 4.18 16.64 16.00
C TYR A 26 4.18 17.42 14.67
N LYS A 27 5.30 18.06 14.31
CA LYS A 27 5.44 18.72 13.00
C LYS A 27 5.32 17.72 11.85
N PHE A 28 5.88 16.52 12.02
CA PHE A 28 5.78 15.48 11.00
C PHE A 28 4.33 15.00 10.79
N ASN A 29 3.57 14.88 11.88
CA ASN A 29 2.17 14.45 11.86
C ASN A 29 1.27 15.38 11.02
N GLU A 30 1.62 16.65 10.86
CA GLU A 30 0.94 17.59 9.95
C GLU A 30 1.01 17.15 8.48
N PHE A 31 2.08 16.46 8.06
CA PHE A 31 2.23 15.99 6.69
C PHE A 31 1.16 14.96 6.31
N TRP A 32 0.58 14.22 7.26
CA TRP A 32 -0.50 13.30 6.94
C TRP A 32 -1.72 14.00 6.36
N LYS A 33 -2.02 15.23 6.80
CA LYS A 33 -3.08 16.05 6.19
C LYS A 33 -2.66 16.51 4.80
N LEU A 34 -1.43 17.01 4.66
CA LEU A 34 -0.91 17.52 3.40
C LEU A 34 -0.83 16.46 2.30
N LEU A 35 -0.53 15.21 2.68
CA LEU A 35 -0.36 14.08 1.77
C LEU A 35 -1.65 13.26 1.59
N CYS A 36 -2.74 13.58 2.31
CA CYS A 36 -4.01 12.89 2.12
C CYS A 36 -4.65 13.30 0.79
N ARG A 37 -4.96 12.32 -0.05
CA ARG A 37 -5.70 12.49 -1.31
C ARG A 37 -6.94 11.61 -1.33
N ARG A 38 -7.98 12.11 -1.98
CA ARG A 38 -9.21 11.35 -2.25
C ARG A 38 -9.38 11.25 -3.76
N VAL A 39 -9.50 10.02 -4.27
CA VAL A 39 -9.86 9.77 -5.66
C VAL A 39 -11.30 10.23 -5.88
N ILE A 40 -11.51 11.03 -6.94
CA ILE A 40 -12.82 11.59 -7.27
C ILE A 40 -13.79 10.48 -7.67
N ASP A 41 -15.09 10.74 -7.52
CA ASP A 41 -16.09 9.69 -7.71
C ASP A 41 -16.29 9.25 -9.16
N ASP A 42 -15.90 10.09 -10.12
CA ASP A 42 -16.03 9.82 -11.56
C ASP A 42 -14.99 8.83 -12.09
N VAL A 43 -13.89 8.61 -11.36
CA VAL A 43 -12.87 7.65 -11.76
C VAL A 43 -13.42 6.23 -11.66
N GLY A 44 -13.43 5.51 -12.80
CA GLY A 44 -13.93 4.15 -12.91
C GLY A 44 -15.42 4.02 -13.21
N LYS A 45 -16.14 5.12 -13.51
CA LYS A 45 -17.49 5.04 -14.10
C LYS A 45 -17.38 4.77 -15.60
N ASP A 46 -18.05 3.74 -16.10
CA ASP A 46 -17.88 3.22 -17.47
C ASP A 46 -18.00 4.31 -18.55
N GLU A 47 -18.99 5.21 -18.45
CA GLU A 47 -19.22 6.28 -19.43
C GLU A 47 -18.07 7.31 -19.51
N ARG A 48 -17.27 7.46 -18.45
CA ARG A 48 -16.16 8.43 -18.36
C ARG A 48 -14.79 7.79 -18.14
N ALA A 49 -14.70 6.46 -18.15
CA ALA A 49 -13.46 5.76 -17.83
C ALA A 49 -12.30 6.19 -18.77
N HIS A 50 -12.62 6.44 -20.04
CA HIS A 50 -11.67 6.90 -21.06
C HIS A 50 -11.09 8.30 -20.79
N CYS A 51 -11.75 9.13 -19.97
CA CYS A 51 -11.27 10.48 -19.63
C CYS A 51 -10.17 10.48 -18.57
N PHE A 52 -9.90 9.35 -17.91
CA PHE A 52 -8.97 9.28 -16.77
C PHE A 52 -7.85 8.29 -17.02
N THR A 53 -6.62 8.72 -16.76
CA THR A 53 -5.50 7.78 -16.64
C THR A 53 -5.45 7.12 -15.26
N LEU A 54 -6.12 7.70 -14.26
CA LEU A 54 -6.18 7.16 -12.90
C LEU A 54 -7.18 6.00 -12.84
N LEU A 55 -6.78 4.91 -12.20
CA LEU A 55 -7.60 3.72 -12.00
C LEU A 55 -8.33 3.82 -10.67
N PRO A 56 -9.55 3.26 -10.56
CA PRO A 56 -10.31 3.27 -9.32
C PRO A 56 -9.56 2.48 -8.23
N ILE A 57 -9.76 2.92 -6.99
CA ILE A 57 -9.31 2.23 -5.78
C ILE A 57 -10.39 2.30 -4.72
N GLN A 58 -10.43 1.31 -3.83
CA GLN A 58 -11.33 1.33 -2.67
C GLN A 58 -10.60 0.94 -1.37
N PRO A 59 -10.76 1.72 -0.29
CA PRO A 59 -11.40 3.04 -0.21
C PRO A 59 -10.73 4.11 -1.10
N LYS A 60 -11.45 5.20 -1.39
CA LYS A 60 -10.97 6.27 -2.26
C LYS A 60 -9.94 7.20 -1.60
N GLU A 61 -9.74 7.08 -0.29
CA GLU A 61 -8.82 7.90 0.48
C GLU A 61 -7.49 7.19 0.68
N ILE A 62 -6.42 7.90 0.36
CA ILE A 62 -5.04 7.43 0.39
C ILE A 62 -4.11 8.52 0.91
N ILE A 63 -2.90 8.11 1.26
CA ILE A 63 -1.74 8.96 1.52
C ILE A 63 -0.78 8.74 0.37
N ILE A 64 -0.36 9.81 -0.27
CA ILE A 64 0.60 9.77 -1.38
C ILE A 64 2.04 9.96 -0.86
N PRO A 65 3.07 9.50 -1.60
CA PRO A 65 4.47 9.74 -1.24
C PRO A 65 4.85 11.23 -1.18
N GLY A 66 4.15 12.07 -1.95
CA GLY A 66 4.38 13.52 -2.02
C GLY A 66 5.09 13.98 -3.28
N GLY A 67 5.35 15.28 -3.37
CA GLY A 67 5.95 15.90 -4.56
C GLY A 67 5.05 15.77 -5.80
N ARG A 68 5.61 15.23 -6.89
CA ARG A 68 4.88 15.04 -8.16
C ARG A 68 3.91 13.86 -8.15
N PHE A 69 4.05 12.93 -7.22
CA PHE A 69 3.23 11.71 -7.15
C PHE A 69 1.85 12.05 -6.61
N ARG A 70 0.80 11.61 -7.28
CA ARG A 70 -0.62 11.86 -6.91
C ARG A 70 -1.45 10.58 -6.83
N GLU A 71 -0.78 9.43 -6.92
CA GLU A 71 -1.37 8.10 -7.09
C GLU A 71 -1.09 7.21 -5.86
N ASN A 72 -1.90 6.17 -5.70
CA ASN A 72 -1.64 5.10 -4.75
C ASN A 72 -0.49 4.23 -5.22
N HIS A 73 0.53 4.06 -4.38
CA HIS A 73 1.70 3.22 -4.66
C HIS A 73 1.83 2.14 -3.57
N CYS A 74 1.60 0.88 -3.91
CA CYS A 74 1.48 -0.17 -2.90
C CYS A 74 2.76 -0.48 -2.14
N TRP A 75 3.92 -0.30 -2.76
CA TRP A 75 5.19 -0.49 -2.07
C TRP A 75 5.48 0.65 -1.07
N ASP A 76 5.15 1.91 -1.38
CA ASP A 76 5.25 3.05 -0.46
C ASP A 76 4.28 2.89 0.70
N ASN A 77 3.09 2.34 0.43
CA ASN A 77 2.07 2.10 1.45
C ASN A 77 2.61 1.22 2.58
N TYR A 78 3.51 0.27 2.34
CA TYR A 78 4.15 -0.48 3.42
C TYR A 78 4.87 0.43 4.43
N TRP A 79 5.66 1.40 3.95
CA TRP A 79 6.37 2.34 4.82
C TRP A 79 5.43 3.35 5.47
N ILE A 80 4.48 3.87 4.69
CA ILE A 80 3.50 4.86 5.16
C ILE A 80 2.61 4.26 6.24
N THR A 81 2.11 3.04 6.07
CA THR A 81 1.27 2.35 7.07
C THR A 81 1.96 2.22 8.42
N ARG A 82 3.28 1.97 8.44
CA ARG A 82 4.06 1.94 9.70
C ARG A 82 4.06 3.28 10.39
N GLY A 83 4.32 4.37 9.65
CA GLY A 83 4.28 5.74 10.18
C GLY A 83 2.90 6.15 10.68
N LEU A 84 1.85 5.81 9.92
CA LEU A 84 0.46 6.06 10.29
C LEU A 84 0.08 5.37 11.60
N ARG A 85 0.44 4.09 11.78
CA ARG A 85 0.16 3.35 13.01
C ARG A 85 0.85 3.98 14.22
N ILE A 86 2.11 4.42 14.08
CA ILE A 86 2.83 5.15 15.14
C ILE A 86 2.16 6.49 15.46
N SER A 87 1.49 7.10 14.47
CA SER A 87 0.74 8.36 14.64
C SER A 87 -0.71 8.16 15.13
N GLY A 88 -1.11 6.93 15.50
CA GLY A 88 -2.48 6.61 15.92
C GLY A 88 -3.50 6.50 14.77
N LEU A 89 -3.06 6.62 13.51
CA LEU A 89 -3.90 6.67 12.30
C LEU A 89 -4.19 5.28 11.71
N SER A 90 -4.60 4.35 12.56
CA SER A 90 -4.74 2.93 12.18
C SER A 90 -5.79 2.68 11.08
N LYS A 91 -6.89 3.44 11.08
CA LYS A 91 -7.93 3.36 10.04
C LYS A 91 -7.40 3.75 8.67
N MET A 92 -6.60 4.81 8.58
CA MET A 92 -5.94 5.22 7.33
C MET A 92 -4.94 4.15 6.88
N SER A 93 -4.18 3.56 7.81
CA SER A 93 -3.29 2.43 7.48
C SER A 93 -4.05 1.26 6.83
N ILE A 94 -5.24 0.93 7.34
CA ILE A 94 -6.07 -0.13 6.75
C ILE A 94 -6.63 0.29 5.39
N ASN A 95 -6.99 1.56 5.21
CA ASN A 95 -7.43 2.06 3.91
C ASN A 95 -6.35 1.87 2.84
N LEU A 96 -5.08 2.15 3.15
CA LEU A 96 -3.96 1.92 2.22
C LEU A 96 -3.79 0.46 1.85
N ARG A 97 -3.88 -0.46 2.82
CA ARG A 97 -3.85 -1.90 2.54
C ARG A 97 -5.03 -2.31 1.67
N LYS A 98 -6.25 -1.85 1.98
CA LYS A 98 -7.46 -2.16 1.21
C LYS A 98 -7.38 -1.61 -0.22
N ALA A 99 -6.79 -0.43 -0.43
CA ALA A 99 -6.55 0.10 -1.77
C ALA A 99 -5.63 -0.81 -2.60
N CYS A 100 -4.60 -1.40 -1.97
CA CYS A 100 -3.75 -2.40 -2.62
C CYS A 100 -4.46 -3.72 -2.89
N THR A 101 -5.21 -4.23 -1.91
CA THR A 101 -6.10 -5.38 -2.08
C THR A 101 -7.06 -5.17 -3.25
N PHE A 102 -7.62 -3.96 -3.39
CA PHE A 102 -8.53 -3.64 -4.50
C PHE A 102 -7.83 -3.82 -5.85
N LEU A 103 -6.64 -3.24 -6.03
CA LEU A 103 -5.87 -3.39 -7.26
C LEU A 103 -5.50 -4.85 -7.54
N LEU A 104 -5.09 -5.60 -6.51
CA LEU A 104 -4.81 -7.04 -6.63
C LEU A 104 -6.03 -7.83 -7.09
N ARG A 105 -7.23 -7.52 -6.58
CA ARG A 105 -8.46 -8.21 -6.99
C ARG A 105 -8.92 -7.84 -8.40
N GLN A 106 -8.73 -6.59 -8.80
CA GLN A 106 -9.16 -6.11 -10.13
C GLN A 106 -8.20 -6.53 -11.24
N HIS A 107 -6.89 -6.59 -10.94
CA HIS A 107 -5.86 -6.74 -11.95
C HIS A 107 -4.98 -7.98 -11.78
N HIS A 108 -5.15 -8.73 -10.69
CA HIS A 108 -4.34 -9.91 -10.33
C HIS A 108 -2.86 -9.61 -10.04
N PHE A 109 -2.47 -8.34 -9.97
CA PHE A 109 -1.15 -7.90 -9.51
C PHE A 109 -1.22 -6.45 -9.01
N SER A 110 -0.18 -6.00 -8.33
CA SER A 110 -0.07 -4.60 -7.91
C SER A 110 0.74 -3.78 -8.93
N PRO A 111 0.11 -2.86 -9.69
CA PRO A 111 0.85 -1.97 -10.56
C PRO A 111 1.70 -0.98 -9.75
N VAL A 112 2.73 -0.41 -10.38
CA VAL A 112 3.60 0.64 -9.80
C VAL A 112 2.77 1.69 -9.05
N ALA A 113 1.74 2.19 -9.72
CA ALA A 113 0.70 3.02 -9.14
C ALA A 113 -0.64 2.76 -9.85
N ASN A 114 -1.75 3.27 -9.31
CA ASN A 114 -3.08 3.12 -9.90
C ASN A 114 -3.29 4.02 -11.14
N ARG A 115 -2.45 3.90 -12.17
CA ARG A 115 -2.68 4.52 -13.48
C ARG A 115 -2.55 3.53 -14.62
N ILE A 116 -3.31 3.76 -15.68
CA ILE A 116 -3.39 2.85 -16.83
C ILE A 116 -2.02 2.61 -17.49
N TYR A 117 -1.18 3.63 -17.61
CA TYR A 117 0.17 3.49 -18.18
C TYR A 117 1.17 2.75 -17.25
N TYR A 118 0.76 2.38 -16.03
CA TYR A 118 1.53 1.50 -15.14
C TYR A 118 1.10 0.03 -15.23
N MET A 119 0.09 -0.33 -16.03
CA MET A 119 -0.46 -1.69 -16.11
C MET A 119 0.49 -2.76 -16.66
N GLY A 120 1.68 -2.38 -17.14
CA GLY A 120 2.74 -3.33 -17.52
C GLY A 120 3.87 -3.46 -16.50
N ARG A 121 3.83 -2.71 -15.39
CA ARG A 121 4.96 -2.52 -14.48
C ARG A 121 4.51 -2.76 -13.03
N THR A 122 5.37 -3.40 -12.24
CA THR A 122 5.17 -3.60 -10.81
C THR A 122 6.39 -3.09 -10.03
N HIS A 123 6.27 -3.08 -8.71
CA HIS A 123 7.29 -2.69 -7.75
C HIS A 123 7.67 -3.88 -6.86
N PRO A 124 8.63 -3.75 -5.94
CA PRO A 124 8.87 -4.77 -4.92
C PRO A 124 7.56 -5.20 -4.23
N PRO A 125 7.29 -6.52 -4.11
CA PRO A 125 6.03 -7.03 -3.57
C PRO A 125 5.96 -6.89 -2.05
N MET A 126 5.60 -5.68 -1.60
CA MET A 126 5.51 -5.35 -0.17
C MET A 126 4.12 -5.62 0.44
N PHE A 127 3.20 -6.24 -0.30
CA PHE A 127 1.86 -6.54 0.20
C PHE A 127 1.88 -7.56 1.34
N ALA A 128 2.60 -8.69 1.17
CA ALA A 128 2.71 -9.70 2.23
C ALA A 128 3.38 -9.15 3.52
N PRO A 129 4.51 -8.41 3.45
CA PRO A 129 5.04 -7.70 4.62
C PRO A 129 4.06 -6.73 5.27
N MET A 130 3.31 -5.95 4.48
CA MET A 130 2.33 -4.99 5.01
C MET A 130 1.21 -5.67 5.81
N VAL A 131 0.73 -6.81 5.30
CA VAL A 131 -0.26 -7.65 5.97
C VAL A 131 0.31 -8.32 7.22
N TYR A 132 1.55 -8.82 7.15
CA TYR A 132 2.20 -9.46 8.29
C TYR A 132 2.36 -8.47 9.46
N GLU A 133 2.78 -7.24 9.19
CA GLU A 133 2.83 -6.18 10.21
C GLU A 133 1.44 -5.84 10.80
N GLU A 134 0.38 -5.86 9.98
CA GLU A 134 -1.00 -5.69 10.47
C GLU A 134 -1.38 -6.82 11.44
N TYR A 135 -1.04 -8.07 11.08
CA TYR A 135 -1.26 -9.23 11.92
C TYR A 135 -0.52 -9.13 13.25
N LEU A 136 0.78 -8.81 13.24
CA LEU A 136 1.57 -8.63 14.46
C LEU A 136 1.03 -7.50 15.35
N ALA A 137 0.57 -6.40 14.76
CA ALA A 137 0.00 -5.29 15.51
C ALA A 137 -1.28 -5.69 16.28
N THR A 138 -2.04 -6.66 15.75
CA THR A 138 -3.24 -7.18 16.42
C THR A 138 -2.92 -8.14 17.55
N LEU A 139 -1.89 -8.98 17.41
CA LEU A 139 -1.42 -9.86 18.48
C LEU A 139 -0.87 -9.09 19.68
N ALA A 140 -0.22 -7.94 19.42
CA ALA A 140 0.37 -7.14 20.47
C ALA A 140 -0.65 -6.34 21.31
N ASN A 141 -1.96 -6.44 21.05
CA ASN A 141 -2.99 -5.53 21.57
C ASN A 141 -2.67 -4.04 21.34
N LYS A 142 -1.77 -3.73 20.40
CA LYS A 142 -1.34 -2.37 20.05
C LYS A 142 -2.24 -1.73 18.99
N SER A 143 -3.15 -2.51 18.41
CA SER A 143 -4.13 -2.06 17.43
C SER A 143 -5.35 -1.49 18.14
N GLN A 144 -5.70 -0.24 17.83
CA GLN A 144 -7.01 0.35 18.21
C GLN A 144 -8.19 -0.36 17.52
N LEU A 145 -7.94 -1.32 16.63
CA LEU A 145 -8.94 -2.04 15.83
C LEU A 145 -9.31 -3.42 16.38
N GLY A 146 -8.72 -3.84 17.50
CA GLY A 146 -8.96 -5.16 18.08
C GLY A 146 -8.27 -6.30 17.32
N THR A 147 -8.73 -7.52 17.58
CA THR A 147 -8.19 -8.77 17.02
C THR A 147 -8.71 -9.02 15.61
N LEU A 148 -7.83 -9.40 14.67
CA LEU A 148 -8.27 -9.82 13.34
C LEU A 148 -9.06 -11.12 13.40
N GLU A 149 -10.23 -11.13 12.78
CA GLU A 149 -10.99 -12.36 12.60
C GLU A 149 -10.26 -13.36 11.70
N LYS A 150 -10.45 -14.66 11.96
CA LYS A 150 -9.91 -15.76 11.12
C LYS A 150 -10.33 -15.65 9.65
N SER A 151 -11.52 -15.10 9.39
CA SER A 151 -12.05 -14.79 8.05
C SER A 151 -11.13 -13.83 7.30
N THR A 152 -10.68 -12.77 7.96
CA THR A 152 -9.81 -11.72 7.40
C THR A 152 -8.42 -12.29 7.11
N ILE A 153 -7.86 -13.07 8.04
CA ILE A 153 -6.55 -13.73 7.84
C ILE A 153 -6.58 -14.68 6.63
N ARG A 154 -7.67 -15.44 6.44
CA ARG A 154 -7.83 -16.29 5.24
C ARG A 154 -7.91 -15.46 3.96
N GLN A 155 -8.55 -14.30 4.00
CA GLN A 155 -8.64 -13.42 2.84
C GLN A 155 -7.27 -12.85 2.47
N PHE A 156 -6.45 -12.49 3.46
CA PHE A 156 -5.07 -12.08 3.26
C PHE A 156 -4.23 -13.14 2.57
N ALA A 157 -4.33 -14.40 2.99
CA ALA A 157 -3.60 -15.50 2.35
C ALA A 157 -3.93 -15.59 0.85
N LYS A 158 -5.22 -15.51 0.48
CA LYS A 158 -5.66 -15.53 -0.93
C LYS A 158 -5.10 -14.37 -1.75
N GLU A 159 -5.02 -13.18 -1.16
CA GLU A 159 -4.49 -11.99 -1.84
C GLU A 159 -2.97 -12.08 -2.03
N ILE A 160 -2.26 -12.63 -1.05
CA ILE A 160 -0.82 -12.91 -1.15
C ILE A 160 -0.54 -13.98 -2.20
N GLU A 161 -1.33 -15.06 -2.23
CA GLU A 161 -1.24 -16.10 -3.27
C GLU A 161 -1.49 -15.53 -4.67
N THR A 162 -2.43 -14.59 -4.80
CA THR A 162 -2.71 -13.90 -6.07
C THR A 162 -1.49 -13.11 -6.55
N ASP A 163 -0.89 -12.30 -5.67
CA ASP A 163 0.32 -11.53 -6.01
C ASP A 163 1.48 -12.48 -6.36
N LEU A 164 1.71 -13.53 -5.57
CA LEU A 164 2.76 -14.52 -5.82
C LEU A 164 2.54 -15.28 -7.14
N LYS A 165 1.29 -15.61 -7.48
CA LYS A 165 0.94 -16.24 -8.75
C LYS A 165 1.36 -15.35 -9.93
N PHE A 166 1.11 -14.05 -9.85
CA PHE A 166 1.60 -13.11 -10.86
C PHE A 166 3.14 -13.14 -10.98
N TRP A 167 3.86 -13.18 -9.86
CA TRP A 167 5.32 -13.26 -9.87
C TRP A 167 5.82 -14.57 -10.52
N ASN A 168 5.20 -15.69 -10.17
CA ASN A 168 5.51 -17.00 -10.74
C ASN A 168 5.21 -17.10 -12.24
N GLU A 169 4.12 -16.52 -12.72
CA GLU A 169 3.73 -16.63 -14.12
C GLU A 169 4.45 -15.61 -15.00
N TYR A 170 4.59 -14.37 -14.52
CA TYR A 170 5.00 -13.25 -15.36
C TYR A 170 6.34 -12.62 -14.99
N ARG A 171 6.97 -13.00 -13.87
CA ARG A 171 8.21 -12.37 -13.39
C ARG A 171 9.29 -13.37 -12.96
N SER A 172 9.07 -14.67 -13.10
CA SER A 172 10.10 -15.67 -12.83
C SER A 172 10.96 -16.00 -14.05
N VAL A 173 12.19 -16.42 -13.79
CA VAL A 173 13.12 -16.99 -14.77
C VAL A 173 13.75 -18.25 -14.17
N ASP A 174 13.78 -19.32 -14.96
CA ASP A 174 14.51 -20.54 -14.61
C ASP A 174 15.97 -20.38 -15.07
N LEU A 175 16.90 -20.49 -14.13
CA LEU A 175 18.34 -20.38 -14.37
C LEU A 175 18.99 -21.74 -14.15
N SER A 176 19.88 -22.11 -15.06
CA SER A 176 20.69 -23.33 -14.97
C SER A 176 22.13 -23.02 -15.34
N GLN A 177 23.06 -23.11 -14.38
CA GLN A 177 24.50 -22.88 -14.61
C GLN A 177 25.34 -23.75 -13.68
N ASN A 178 26.35 -24.46 -14.20
CA ASN A 178 27.34 -25.23 -13.41
C ASN A 178 26.72 -26.10 -12.27
N ASN A 179 25.77 -26.97 -12.60
CA ASN A 179 24.97 -27.80 -11.67
C ASN A 179 24.01 -27.06 -10.72
N TRP A 180 23.93 -25.73 -10.79
CA TRP A 180 22.94 -24.95 -10.06
C TRP A 180 21.69 -24.76 -10.92
N ARG A 181 20.53 -25.14 -10.39
CA ARG A 181 19.21 -24.89 -10.98
C ARG A 181 18.34 -24.16 -9.96
N ALA A 182 17.86 -22.98 -10.32
CA ALA A 182 16.91 -22.26 -9.47
C ALA A 182 15.93 -21.43 -10.30
N LYS A 183 14.76 -21.20 -9.72
CA LYS A 183 13.79 -20.23 -10.19
C LYS A 183 14.00 -18.93 -9.42
N LEU A 184 14.35 -17.86 -10.13
CA LEU A 184 14.48 -16.53 -9.54
C LEU A 184 13.40 -15.59 -10.07
N TYR A 185 13.18 -14.48 -9.38
CA TYR A 185 12.30 -13.40 -9.84
C TYR A 185 13.10 -12.23 -10.38
N GLN A 186 12.58 -11.58 -11.42
CA GLN A 186 13.18 -10.41 -12.06
C GLN A 186 12.15 -9.31 -12.26
N TYR A 187 12.53 -8.06 -11.99
CA TYR A 187 11.76 -6.91 -12.43
C TYR A 187 11.82 -6.80 -13.95
N ARG A 188 10.68 -7.02 -14.61
CA ARG A 188 10.55 -6.87 -16.06
C ARG A 188 9.21 -6.24 -16.43
N SER A 189 9.14 -5.69 -17.63
CA SER A 189 7.90 -5.24 -18.26
C SER A 189 7.85 -5.82 -19.67
N ASN A 190 6.65 -6.20 -20.12
CA ASN A 190 6.44 -6.66 -21.49
C ASN A 190 6.26 -5.47 -22.46
N LEU A 191 6.30 -4.23 -21.96
CA LEU A 191 6.22 -3.02 -22.77
C LEU A 191 7.60 -2.72 -23.37
N THR A 192 7.66 -2.59 -24.69
CA THR A 192 8.87 -2.23 -25.46
C THR A 192 8.88 -0.76 -25.88
N VAL A 193 7.91 0.03 -25.40
CA VAL A 193 7.71 1.44 -25.75
C VAL A 193 8.15 2.38 -24.62
N PRO A 194 8.41 3.67 -24.92
CA PRO A 194 8.66 4.68 -23.90
C PRO A 194 7.56 4.73 -22.83
N ARG A 195 7.95 5.18 -21.63
CA ARG A 195 7.06 5.25 -20.48
C ARG A 195 6.07 6.40 -20.52
#